data_AF-A0A1J5B1S9-F1
#
_entry.id   AF-A0A1J5B1S9-F1
#
_cell.length_a   1.000
_cell.length_b   1.000
_cell.length_c   1.000
_cell.angle_alpha   90.00
_cell.angle_beta   90.00
_cell.angle_gamma   90.00
#
_symmetry.space_group_name_H-M   'P 1'
#
loop_
_entity.id
_entity.type
_entity.pdbx_description
1 polymer ?
#
loop_
_entity_poly.entity_id
_entity_poly.type
_entity_poly.pdbx_seq_one_letter_code
_entity_poly.pdbx_strand_id
1 'polypeptide(L)'
;MFIGLAKVYDAATGLNAAILGNSKYYFYFLFFIFFVAILAIINNLIFIPMYNIVGSAIATVITIFLYNTILVLFVKIKLKVQPFTLKNIKALLVISSFFIINAFIPLLNNPYFDSIIRSITVLILFLIAIYKFKLSPDINNFINSFYQKLISKIKK
;
A
#
# COMPACT_ATOMS: atom_id res chain seq x y z
N MET A 1 2.89 12.11 -8.51
CA MET A 1 1.48 11.66 -8.36
C MET A 1 1.30 10.19 -8.75
N PHE A 2 1.65 9.78 -9.98
CA PHE A 2 1.40 8.40 -10.46
C PHE A 2 2.06 7.29 -9.64
N ILE A 3 3.32 7.47 -9.24
CA ILE A 3 4.07 6.47 -8.46
C ILE A 3 3.42 6.21 -7.09
N GLY A 4 2.82 7.22 -6.47
CA GLY A 4 2.15 7.09 -5.17
C GLY A 4 0.96 6.14 -5.23
N LEU A 5 0.10 6.27 -6.26
CA LEU A 5 -1.03 5.37 -6.48
C LEU A 5 -0.56 3.93 -6.74
N ALA A 6 0.46 3.75 -7.57
CA ALA A 6 1.05 2.44 -7.82
C ALA A 6 1.57 1.80 -6.52
N LYS A 7 2.22 2.58 -5.66
CA LYS A 7 2.74 2.09 -4.37
C LYS A 7 1.64 1.75 -3.36
N VAL A 8 0.54 2.48 -3.34
CA VAL A 8 -0.64 2.10 -2.53
C VAL A 8 -1.21 0.77 -3.01
N TYR A 9 -1.33 0.57 -4.33
CA TYR A 9 -1.80 -0.68 -4.89
C TYR A 9 -0.86 -1.86 -4.60
N ASP A 10 0.44 -1.64 -4.76
CA ASP A 10 1.51 -2.60 -4.44
C ASP A 10 1.47 -3.01 -2.96
N ALA A 11 1.36 -2.04 -2.04
CA ALA A 11 1.24 -2.33 -0.61
C ALA A 11 -0.05 -3.10 -0.28
N ALA A 12 -1.18 -2.76 -0.91
CA ALA A 12 -2.45 -3.44 -0.70
C ALA A 12 -2.45 -4.91 -1.22
N THR A 13 -1.64 -5.19 -2.23
CA THR A 13 -1.53 -6.51 -2.87
C THR A 13 -0.29 -7.29 -2.45
N GLY A 14 0.64 -6.68 -1.71
CA GLY A 14 1.95 -7.25 -1.36
C GLY A 14 1.90 -8.54 -0.53
N LEU A 15 0.81 -8.76 0.22
CA LEU A 15 0.57 -10.03 0.93
C LEU A 15 0.55 -11.23 -0.02
N ASN A 16 0.12 -11.04 -1.26
CA ASN A 16 0.03 -12.13 -2.22
C ASN A 16 1.41 -12.72 -2.56
N ALA A 17 2.46 -11.89 -2.61
CA ALA A 17 3.83 -12.37 -2.83
C ALA A 17 4.30 -13.29 -1.68
N ALA A 18 3.99 -12.92 -0.43
CA ALA A 18 4.28 -13.76 0.74
C ALA A 18 3.46 -15.05 0.74
N ILE A 19 2.17 -14.99 0.33
CA ILE A 19 1.31 -16.17 0.20
C ILE A 19 1.89 -17.15 -0.85
N LEU A 20 2.28 -16.65 -2.02
CA LEU A 20 2.91 -17.45 -3.06
C LEU A 20 4.24 -18.06 -2.58
N GLY A 21 5.07 -17.26 -1.92
CA GLY A 21 6.39 -17.66 -1.44
C GLY A 21 6.35 -18.80 -0.40
N ASN A 22 5.31 -18.84 0.43
CA ASN A 22 5.11 -19.88 1.45
C ASN A 22 4.23 -21.05 0.96
N SER A 23 3.80 -21.04 -0.31
CA SER A 23 2.95 -22.07 -0.87
C SER A 23 3.74 -23.07 -1.74
N LYS A 24 3.08 -24.17 -2.12
CA LYS A 24 3.61 -25.13 -3.11
C LYS A 24 3.90 -24.50 -4.49
N TYR A 25 3.43 -23.27 -4.74
CA TYR A 25 3.59 -22.55 -6.01
C TYR A 25 4.78 -21.57 -6.01
N TYR A 26 5.75 -21.71 -5.10
CA TYR A 26 6.95 -20.87 -5.05
C TYR A 26 7.69 -20.76 -6.40
N PHE A 27 7.77 -21.84 -7.19
CA PHE A 27 8.38 -21.79 -8.53
C PHE A 27 7.68 -20.80 -9.49
N TYR A 28 6.37 -20.60 -9.34
CA TYR A 28 5.64 -19.60 -10.12
C TYR A 28 5.95 -18.16 -9.67
N PHE A 29 6.28 -17.96 -8.39
CA PHE A 29 6.72 -16.65 -7.89
C PHE A 29 8.02 -16.21 -8.56
N LEU A 30 8.98 -17.12 -8.72
CA LEU A 30 10.22 -16.85 -9.44
C LEU A 30 9.93 -16.46 -10.91
N PHE A 31 9.02 -17.17 -11.57
CA PHE A 31 8.59 -16.84 -12.94
C PHE A 31 7.95 -15.45 -13.02
N PHE A 32 7.10 -15.08 -12.05
CA PHE A 32 6.50 -13.74 -12.01
C PHE A 32 7.54 -12.63 -11.85
N ILE A 33 8.57 -12.83 -11.02
CA ILE A 33 9.66 -11.85 -10.88
C ILE A 33 10.38 -11.63 -12.22
N PHE A 34 10.72 -12.71 -12.92
CA PHE A 34 11.34 -12.63 -14.25
C PHE A 34 10.42 -11.94 -15.26
N PHE A 35 9.15 -12.32 -15.30
CA PHE A 35 8.15 -11.70 -16.18
C PHE A 35 8.06 -10.18 -15.95
N VAL A 36 8.01 -9.74 -14.69
CA VAL A 36 7.96 -8.32 -14.35
C VAL A 36 9.23 -7.58 -14.73
N ALA A 37 10.40 -8.21 -14.56
CA ALA A 37 11.66 -7.60 -14.97
C ALA A 37 11.69 -7.33 -16.49
N ILE A 38 11.24 -8.30 -17.30
CA ILE A 38 11.11 -8.14 -18.76
C ILE A 38 10.10 -7.05 -19.09
N LEU A 39 8.94 -7.07 -18.43
CA LEU A 39 7.88 -6.07 -18.63
C LEU A 39 8.37 -4.66 -18.29
N ALA A 40 9.17 -4.52 -17.23
CA ALA A 40 9.79 -3.26 -16.82
C ALA A 40 10.75 -2.74 -17.90
N ILE A 41 11.59 -3.61 -18.45
CA ILE A 41 12.55 -3.25 -19.51
C ILE A 41 11.79 -2.78 -20.76
N ILE A 42 10.81 -3.56 -21.22
CA ILE A 42 10.01 -3.23 -22.41
C ILE A 42 9.29 -1.89 -22.22
N ASN A 43 8.61 -1.70 -21.09
CA ASN A 43 7.93 -0.44 -20.80
C ASN A 43 8.91 0.74 -20.75
N ASN A 44 10.07 0.59 -20.10
CA ASN A 44 11.04 1.68 -20.05
C ASN A 44 11.61 2.00 -21.43
N LEU A 45 11.90 0.99 -22.27
CA LEU A 45 12.36 1.20 -23.65
C LEU A 45 11.35 1.92 -24.54
N ILE A 46 10.05 1.73 -24.30
CA ILE A 46 8.99 2.40 -25.08
C ILE A 46 8.70 3.80 -24.53
N PHE A 47 8.52 3.93 -23.21
CA PHE A 47 8.02 5.16 -22.61
C PHE A 47 9.10 6.20 -22.34
N ILE A 48 10.35 5.81 -22.06
CA ILE A 48 11.44 6.77 -21.81
C ILE A 48 11.71 7.63 -23.07
N PRO A 49 11.86 7.07 -24.29
CA PRO A 49 12.10 7.89 -25.47
C PRO A 49 10.95 8.84 -25.80
N MET A 50 9.71 8.44 -25.52
CA MET A 50 8.52 9.21 -25.85
C MET A 50 8.21 10.33 -24.84
N TYR A 51 8.51 10.10 -23.55
CA TYR A 51 8.07 10.98 -22.45
C TYR A 51 9.18 11.32 -21.44
N ASN A 52 10.45 11.03 -21.74
CA ASN A 52 11.61 11.27 -20.89
C ASN A 52 11.39 10.73 -19.45
N ILE A 53 11.61 11.58 -18.44
CA ILE A 53 11.47 11.25 -17.01
C ILE A 53 10.03 10.85 -16.66
N VAL A 54 9.03 11.50 -17.27
CA VAL A 54 7.62 11.15 -17.07
C VAL A 54 7.34 9.75 -17.62
N GLY A 55 8.02 9.38 -18.71
CA GLY A 55 7.98 8.05 -19.29
C GLY A 55 8.42 6.95 -18.35
N SER A 56 9.53 7.15 -17.63
CA SER A 56 10.00 6.19 -16.62
C SER A 56 8.99 6.02 -15.47
N ALA A 57 8.35 7.11 -15.04
CA ALA A 57 7.31 7.04 -14.01
C ALA A 57 6.08 6.25 -14.49
N ILE A 58 5.62 6.50 -15.73
CA ILE A 58 4.50 5.78 -16.34
C ILE A 58 4.84 4.30 -16.52
N ALA A 59 6.03 4.00 -17.04
CA ALA A 59 6.52 2.63 -17.20
C ALA A 59 6.49 1.87 -15.88
N THR A 60 6.96 2.49 -14.80
CA THR A 60 6.97 1.89 -13.46
C THR A 60 5.55 1.62 -12.95
N VAL A 61 4.64 2.58 -13.12
CA VAL A 61 3.24 2.47 -12.66
C VAL A 61 2.53 1.34 -13.40
N ILE A 62 2.67 1.28 -14.73
CA ILE A 62 2.08 0.22 -15.54
C ILE A 62 2.66 -1.14 -15.15
N THR A 63 3.97 -1.21 -14.93
CA THR A 63 4.65 -2.45 -14.55
C THR A 63 4.15 -2.97 -13.20
N ILE A 64 4.10 -2.11 -12.18
CA ILE A 64 3.59 -2.46 -10.84
C ILE A 64 2.11 -2.85 -10.92
N PHE A 65 1.31 -2.14 -11.71
CA PHE A 65 -0.11 -2.42 -11.86
C PHE A 65 -0.36 -3.79 -12.51
N LEU A 66 0.32 -4.08 -13.63
CA LEU A 66 0.22 -5.36 -14.31
C LEU A 66 0.71 -6.51 -13.45
N TYR A 67 1.87 -6.35 -12.79
CA TYR A 67 2.41 -7.33 -11.86
C TYR A 67 1.37 -7.73 -10.79
N ASN A 68 0.89 -6.73 -10.05
CA ASN A 68 0.00 -6.98 -8.92
C ASN A 68 -1.36 -7.51 -9.38
N THR A 69 -1.86 -7.09 -10.55
CA THR A 69 -3.08 -7.64 -11.15
C THR A 69 -2.94 -9.13 -11.48
N ILE A 70 -1.86 -9.50 -12.18
CA ILE A 70 -1.58 -10.88 -12.55
C ILE A 70 -1.44 -11.75 -11.29
N LEU A 71 -0.75 -11.24 -10.29
CA LEU A 71 -0.45 -11.97 -9.07
C LEU A 71 -1.71 -12.17 -8.21
N VAL A 72 -2.59 -11.17 -8.10
CA VAL A 72 -3.93 -11.29 -7.49
C VAL A 72 -4.77 -12.34 -8.21
N LEU A 73 -4.81 -12.30 -9.56
CA LEU A 73 -5.57 -13.26 -10.36
C LEU A 73 -5.04 -14.68 -10.17
N PHE A 74 -3.72 -14.86 -10.16
CA PHE A 74 -3.11 -16.16 -9.96
C PHE A 74 -3.43 -16.75 -8.59
N VAL A 75 -3.27 -15.96 -7.51
CA VAL A 75 -3.63 -16.40 -6.14
C VAL A 75 -5.12 -16.75 -6.06
N LYS A 76 -6.00 -15.92 -6.64
CA LYS A 76 -7.44 -16.20 -6.63
C LYS A 76 -7.80 -17.50 -7.35
N ILE A 77 -7.19 -17.78 -8.51
CA ILE A 77 -7.50 -18.95 -9.32
C ILE A 77 -6.88 -20.23 -8.72
N LYS A 78 -5.59 -20.18 -8.34
CA LYS A 78 -4.84 -21.38 -7.93
C LYS A 78 -4.93 -21.69 -6.44
N LEU A 79 -4.98 -20.68 -5.59
CA LEU A 79 -5.04 -20.84 -4.14
C LEU A 79 -6.45 -20.66 -3.59
N LYS A 80 -7.42 -20.15 -4.39
CA LYS A 80 -8.80 -19.84 -3.98
C LYS A 80 -8.90 -18.94 -2.75
N VAL A 81 -7.81 -18.26 -2.40
CA VAL A 81 -7.77 -17.26 -1.34
C VAL A 81 -8.17 -15.93 -1.96
N GLN A 82 -9.19 -15.28 -1.40
CA GLN A 82 -9.57 -13.93 -1.78
C GLN A 82 -8.79 -12.94 -0.89
N PRO A 83 -7.78 -12.23 -1.42
CA PRO A 83 -6.95 -11.33 -0.61
C PRO A 83 -7.69 -10.06 -0.20
N PHE A 84 -8.78 -9.71 -0.91
CA PHE A 84 -9.59 -8.53 -0.63
C PHE A 84 -10.87 -8.88 0.10
N THR A 85 -10.97 -8.43 1.36
CA THR A 85 -12.19 -8.55 2.18
C THR A 85 -12.98 -7.24 2.19
N LEU A 86 -14.24 -7.27 2.64
CA LEU A 86 -15.06 -6.05 2.85
C LEU A 86 -14.39 -5.03 3.79
N LYS A 87 -13.49 -5.47 4.69
CA LYS A 87 -12.70 -4.57 5.54
C LYS A 87 -11.71 -3.74 4.73
N ASN A 88 -11.16 -4.28 3.64
CA ASN A 88 -10.22 -3.56 2.76
C ASN A 88 -10.94 -2.43 2.00
N ILE A 89 -12.22 -2.62 1.64
CA ILE A 89 -13.04 -1.55 1.04
C ILE A 89 -13.27 -0.42 2.05
N LYS A 90 -13.58 -0.75 3.30
CA LYS A 90 -13.72 0.26 4.37
C LYS A 90 -12.39 1.01 4.61
N ALA A 91 -11.26 0.31 4.58
CA ALA A 91 -9.95 0.93 4.69
C ALA A 91 -9.65 1.87 3.50
N LEU A 92 -10.00 1.47 2.27
CA LEU A 92 -9.86 2.31 1.09
C LEU A 92 -10.69 3.61 1.20
N LEU A 93 -11.94 3.51 1.67
CA LEU A 93 -12.78 4.69 1.91
C LEU A 93 -12.17 5.64 2.94
N VAL A 94 -11.60 5.11 4.02
CA VAL A 94 -10.92 5.92 5.04
C VAL A 94 -9.69 6.64 4.44
N ILE A 95 -8.87 5.95 3.66
CA ILE A 95 -7.69 6.54 2.99
C ILE A 95 -8.13 7.63 1.99
N SER A 96 -9.16 7.39 1.18
CA SER A 96 -9.70 8.39 0.25
C SER A 96 -10.22 9.64 0.97
N SER A 97 -10.93 9.46 2.09
CA SER A 97 -11.40 10.59 2.89
C SER A 97 -10.25 11.44 3.44
N PHE A 98 -9.17 10.81 3.90
CA PHE A 98 -7.98 11.55 4.37
C PHE A 98 -7.26 12.29 3.24
N PHE A 99 -7.19 11.71 2.04
CA PHE A 99 -6.64 12.39 0.87
C PHE A 99 -7.43 13.67 0.55
N ILE A 100 -8.76 13.59 0.58
CA ILE A 100 -9.64 14.75 0.35
C ILE A 100 -9.43 15.81 1.44
N ILE A 101 -9.42 15.41 2.72
CA ILE A 101 -9.21 16.35 3.84
C ILE A 101 -7.85 17.05 3.72
N ASN A 102 -6.79 16.34 3.34
CA ASN A 102 -5.46 16.93 3.19
C ASN A 102 -5.41 18.00 2.08
N ALA A 103 -6.21 17.83 1.01
CA ALA A 103 -6.30 18.80 -0.07
C ALA A 103 -6.88 20.16 0.38
N PHE A 104 -7.66 20.20 1.48
CA PHE A 104 -8.23 21.43 2.02
C PHE A 104 -7.36 22.11 3.08
N ILE A 105 -6.26 21.48 3.52
CA ILE A 105 -5.34 22.11 4.47
C ILE A 105 -4.58 23.23 3.74
N PRO A 106 -4.51 24.47 4.26
CA PRO A 106 -3.73 25.54 3.66
C PRO A 106 -2.22 25.24 3.73
N LEU A 107 -1.46 25.77 2.77
CA LEU A 107 0.00 25.62 2.72
C LEU A 107 0.65 26.55 3.76
N LEU A 108 1.48 26.00 4.66
CA LEU A 108 2.33 26.83 5.54
C LEU A 108 3.53 27.37 4.76
N ASN A 109 4.02 28.57 5.13
CA ASN A 109 5.09 29.28 4.42
C ASN A 109 6.44 28.54 4.39
N ASN A 110 6.69 27.61 5.33
CA ASN A 110 7.91 26.80 5.34
C ASN A 110 7.60 25.35 4.90
N PRO A 111 8.08 24.90 3.72
CA PRO A 111 7.72 23.61 3.14
C PRO A 111 8.18 22.40 3.98
N TYR A 112 9.26 22.54 4.75
CA TYR A 112 9.76 21.47 5.61
C TYR A 112 8.86 21.28 6.84
N PHE A 113 8.47 22.38 7.49
CA PHE A 113 7.56 22.34 8.62
C PHE A 113 6.15 21.91 8.19
N ASP A 114 5.67 22.38 7.04
CA ASP A 114 4.38 21.97 6.47
C ASP A 114 4.31 20.45 6.26
N SER A 115 5.36 19.88 5.66
CA SER A 115 5.45 18.44 5.38
C SER A 115 5.42 17.59 6.66
N ILE A 116 6.14 18.01 7.70
CA ILE A 116 6.20 17.31 8.98
C ILE A 116 4.83 17.35 9.67
N ILE A 117 4.25 18.55 9.79
CA ILE A 117 2.96 18.74 10.47
C ILE A 117 1.86 17.95 9.76
N ARG A 118 1.74 18.09 8.42
CA ARG A 118 0.75 17.33 7.63
C ARG A 118 0.92 15.83 7.80
N SER A 119 2.15 15.33 7.77
CA SER A 119 2.43 13.89 7.92
C SER A 119 2.01 13.37 9.29
N ILE A 120 2.34 14.11 10.36
CA ILE A 120 1.95 13.76 11.74
C ILE A 120 0.42 13.81 11.89
N THR A 121 -0.23 14.86 11.39
CA THR A 121 -1.69 15.00 11.47
C THR A 121 -2.40 13.86 10.75
N VAL A 122 -1.99 13.52 9.51
CA VAL A 122 -2.57 12.40 8.77
C VAL A 122 -2.33 11.08 9.49
N LEU A 123 -1.13 10.86 10.04
CA LEU A 123 -0.80 9.65 10.80
C LEU A 123 -1.73 9.47 12.01
N ILE A 124 -1.88 10.51 12.83
CA ILE A 124 -2.73 10.48 14.03
C ILE A 124 -4.18 10.19 13.66
N LEU A 125 -4.72 10.92 12.68
CA LEU A 125 -6.10 10.73 12.25
C LEU A 125 -6.34 9.33 11.67
N PHE A 126 -5.37 8.81 10.91
CA PHE A 126 -5.44 7.47 10.34
C PHE A 126 -5.45 6.38 11.42
N LEU A 127 -4.60 6.51 12.46
CA LEU A 127 -4.58 5.60 13.60
C LEU A 127 -5.91 5.62 14.37
N ILE A 128 -6.47 6.81 14.62
CA ILE A 128 -7.79 6.96 15.27
C ILE A 128 -8.88 6.27 14.45
N ALA A 129 -8.89 6.48 13.13
CA ALA A 129 -9.86 5.87 12.24
C ALA A 129 -9.74 4.34 12.24
N ILE A 130 -8.53 3.78 12.14
CA ILE A 130 -8.33 2.32 12.18
C ILE A 130 -8.88 1.72 13.47
N TYR A 131 -8.56 2.34 14.62
CA TYR A 131 -8.99 1.85 15.92
C TYR A 131 -10.51 1.95 16.09
N LYS A 132 -11.11 3.10 15.75
CA LYS A 132 -12.56 3.33 15.88
C LYS A 132 -13.38 2.42 14.97
N PHE A 133 -12.95 2.26 13.71
CA PHE A 133 -13.64 1.41 12.73
C PHE A 133 -13.27 -0.07 12.83
N LYS A 134 -12.38 -0.43 13.77
CA LYS A 134 -11.84 -1.78 13.98
C LYS A 134 -11.41 -2.46 12.67
N LEU A 135 -10.72 -1.71 11.82
CA LEU A 135 -10.37 -2.15 10.46
C LEU A 135 -9.36 -3.29 10.45
N SER A 136 -8.47 -3.33 11.43
CA SER A 136 -7.49 -4.39 11.62
C SER A 136 -7.52 -4.93 13.06
N PRO A 137 -7.85 -6.21 13.26
CA PRO A 137 -7.76 -6.86 14.57
C PRO A 137 -6.34 -6.78 15.15
N ASP A 138 -5.32 -6.92 14.31
CA ASP A 138 -3.92 -6.90 14.73
C ASP A 138 -3.52 -5.54 15.29
N ILE A 139 -3.92 -4.45 14.61
CA ILE A 139 -3.65 -3.08 15.07
C ILE A 139 -4.41 -2.80 16.37
N ASN A 140 -5.68 -3.21 16.47
CA ASN A 140 -6.45 -3.02 17.69
C ASN A 140 -5.84 -3.77 18.88
N ASN A 141 -5.42 -5.02 18.66
CA ASN A 141 -4.77 -5.83 19.68
C ASN A 141 -3.42 -5.25 20.09
N PHE A 142 -2.65 -4.74 19.12
CA PHE A 142 -1.39 -4.03 19.39
C PHE A 142 -1.63 -2.81 20.28
N ILE A 143 -2.58 -1.94 19.92
CA ILE A 143 -2.95 -0.75 20.70
C ILE A 143 -3.40 -1.15 22.12
N ASN A 144 -4.25 -2.16 22.25
CA ASN A 144 -4.71 -2.66 23.55
C ASN A 144 -3.56 -3.21 24.40
N SER A 145 -2.64 -3.97 23.81
CA SER A 145 -1.46 -4.51 24.50
C SER A 145 -0.48 -3.42 24.95
N PHE A 146 -0.34 -2.35 24.14
CA PHE A 146 0.49 -1.20 24.47
C PHE A 146 -0.13 -0.40 25.62
N TYR A 147 -1.46 -0.21 25.60
CA TYR A 147 -2.21 0.43 26.66
C TYR A 147 -2.11 -0.35 27.98
N GLN A 148 -2.23 -1.68 27.94
CA GLN A 148 -2.04 -2.53 29.12
C GLN A 148 -0.61 -2.48 29.66
N LYS A 149 0.42 -2.46 28.80
CA LYS A 149 1.82 -2.29 29.21
C LYS A 149 2.05 -0.94 29.89
N LEU A 150 1.52 0.15 29.34
CA LEU A 150 1.62 1.49 29.94
C LEU A 150 0.97 1.54 31.32
N ILE A 151 -0.26 1.02 31.46
CA ILE A 151 -0.95 0.97 32.76
C ILE A 151 -0.19 0.11 33.77
N SER A 152 0.33 -1.05 33.35
CA SER A 152 1.11 -1.93 34.23
C SER A 152 2.41 -1.30 34.74
N LYS A 153 2.97 -0.35 33.98
CA LYS A 153 4.20 0.37 34.32
C LYS A 153 3.94 1.60 35.19
N ILE A 154 2.74 2.17 35.14
CA ILE A 154 2.28 3.28 36.00
C ILE A 154 1.78 2.77 37.36
N LYS A 155 1.29 1.51 37.43
CA LYS A 155 0.86 0.86 38.68
C LYS A 155 2.01 0.23 39.50
N LYS A 156 3.26 0.35 39.05
CA LYS A 156 4.45 -0.20 39.70
C LYS A 156 5.34 0.94 40.16
#